data_AF-A0A8B6ES60-F1
#
_entry.id   AF-A0A8B6ES60-F1
#
_cell.length_a   1.000
_cell.length_b   1.000
_cell.length_c   1.000
_cell.angle_alpha   90.00
_cell.angle_beta   90.00
_cell.angle_gamma   90.00
#
_symmetry.space_group_name_H-M   'P 1'
#
loop_
_entity.id
_entity.type
_entity.pdbx_description
1 polymer ?
#
loop_
_entity_poly.entity_id
_entity_poly.type
_entity_poly.pdbx_seq_one_letter_code
_entity_poly.pdbx_strand_id
1 'polypeptide(L)'
;MFQLLKQLFKNKLFMCYIFAQALVVAAFNSVLIFFIDFYQLNGLSRSEAVSIYLYMNITSTLFRFVPGILKQIPHVSVISIPAFSALVGAIAIAIFPLVPPSYTSFILVACLYGIGLGGMVTVLGISIIKLAGEENYSAALGMSMTCSGIMNAAAGPISGFIRDTTGNYDMSFFCAAATLFMASVFFCITLVARYYSGSNKSSRLDFELVIRRKSRRRSSILPWRKKSVDLSG
;
A
#
# COMPACT_ATOMS: atom_id res chain seq x y z
N MET A 1 -7.82 23.95 7.70
CA MET A 1 -7.72 23.00 6.56
C MET A 1 -6.40 23.11 5.80
N PHE A 2 -6.03 24.25 5.22
CA PHE A 2 -4.78 24.41 4.44
C PHE A 2 -3.48 24.09 5.22
N GLN A 3 -3.42 24.41 6.52
CA GLN A 3 -2.26 24.09 7.36
C GLN A 3 -2.08 22.58 7.58
N LEU A 4 -3.17 21.81 7.69
CA LEU A 4 -3.14 20.35 7.84
C LEU A 4 -2.62 19.69 6.55
N LEU A 5 -3.11 20.14 5.39
CA LEU A 5 -2.61 19.69 4.09
C LEU A 5 -1.10 19.95 3.94
N LYS A 6 -0.63 21.14 4.33
CA LYS A 6 0.80 21.48 4.27
C LYS A 6 1.66 20.59 5.17
N GLN A 7 1.14 20.15 6.33
CA GLN A 7 1.82 19.18 7.19
C GLN A 7 1.86 17.78 6.56
N LEU A 8 0.78 17.34 5.91
CA LEU A 8 0.73 16.06 5.20
C LEU A 8 1.74 16.01 4.05
N PHE A 9 1.84 17.06 3.24
CA PHE A 9 2.82 17.17 2.15
C PHE A 9 4.28 17.13 2.65
N LYS A 10 4.55 17.57 3.88
CA LYS A 10 5.90 17.50 4.47
C LYS A 10 6.29 16.08 4.89
N ASN A 11 5.33 15.19 5.11
CA ASN A 11 5.60 13.83 5.50
C ASN A 11 6.00 12.98 4.28
N LYS A 12 7.32 12.87 4.04
CA LYS A 12 7.90 12.11 2.92
C LYS A 12 7.42 10.64 2.88
N LEU A 13 7.23 10.01 4.04
CA LEU A 13 6.75 8.62 4.13
C LEU A 13 5.31 8.50 3.63
N PHE A 14 4.46 9.46 4.01
CA PHE A 14 3.08 9.51 3.59
C PHE A 14 2.94 9.79 2.09
N MET A 15 3.76 10.70 1.55
CA MET A 15 3.79 10.98 0.10
C MET A 15 4.23 9.77 -0.72
N CYS A 16 5.27 9.06 -0.28
CA CYS A 16 5.73 7.82 -0.92
C CYS A 16 4.63 6.74 -0.89
N TYR A 17 3.92 6.62 0.24
CA TYR A 17 2.80 5.69 0.37
C TYR A 17 1.64 6.02 -0.59
N ILE A 18 1.23 7.29 -0.67
CA ILE A 18 0.16 7.72 -1.60
C ILE A 18 0.57 7.45 -3.04
N PHE A 19 1.82 7.77 -3.41
CA PHE A 19 2.30 7.55 -4.77
C PHE A 19 2.28 6.06 -5.14
N ALA A 20 2.77 5.18 -4.25
CA ALA A 20 2.68 3.73 -4.42
C ALA A 20 1.23 3.27 -4.57
N GLN A 21 0.33 3.78 -3.73
CA GLN A 21 -1.09 3.46 -3.79
C GLN A 21 -1.73 3.89 -5.12
N ALA A 22 -1.37 5.07 -5.63
CA ALA A 22 -1.89 5.58 -6.90
C ALA A 22 -1.45 4.71 -8.08
N LEU A 23 -0.18 4.26 -8.09
CA LEU A 23 0.33 3.31 -9.08
C LEU A 23 -0.43 1.97 -9.03
N VAL A 24 -0.70 1.47 -7.83
CA VAL A 24 -1.49 0.24 -7.64
C VAL A 24 -2.88 0.38 -8.22
N VAL A 25 -3.61 1.44 -7.88
CA VAL A 25 -4.97 1.66 -8.39
C VAL A 25 -4.96 1.72 -9.91
N ALA A 26 -4.03 2.47 -10.51
CA ALA A 26 -3.89 2.58 -11.95
C ALA A 26 -3.62 1.22 -12.63
N ALA A 27 -2.70 0.42 -12.08
CA ALA A 27 -2.33 -0.86 -12.68
C ALA A 27 -3.43 -1.93 -12.55
N PHE A 28 -4.09 -2.04 -11.38
CA PHE A 28 -5.25 -2.93 -11.23
C PHE A 28 -6.40 -2.51 -12.15
N ASN A 29 -6.67 -1.20 -12.27
CA ASN A 29 -7.75 -0.72 -13.13
C ASN A 29 -7.47 -0.95 -14.61
N SER A 30 -6.22 -0.72 -15.06
CA SER A 30 -5.77 -1.01 -16.42
C SER A 30 -6.09 -2.45 -16.83
N VAL A 31 -5.76 -3.42 -15.97
CA VAL A 31 -6.04 -4.85 -16.22
C VAL A 31 -7.54 -5.15 -16.23
N LEU A 32 -8.31 -4.52 -15.34
CA LEU A 32 -9.77 -4.71 -15.28
C LEU A 32 -10.49 -4.22 -16.54
N ILE A 33 -9.99 -3.16 -17.19
CA ILE A 33 -10.60 -2.63 -18.43
C ILE A 33 -10.59 -3.68 -19.55
N PHE A 34 -9.50 -4.41 -19.70
CA PHE A 34 -9.32 -5.39 -20.79
C PHE A 34 -9.58 -6.83 -20.38
N PHE A 35 -10.00 -7.06 -19.13
CA PHE A 35 -10.10 -8.38 -18.54
C PHE A 35 -10.99 -9.31 -19.36
N ILE A 36 -12.22 -8.88 -19.66
CA ILE A 36 -13.19 -9.69 -20.41
C ILE A 36 -12.73 -9.88 -21.86
N ASP A 37 -12.28 -8.81 -22.52
CA ASP A 37 -11.82 -8.85 -23.90
C ASP A 37 -10.68 -9.86 -24.11
N PHE A 38 -9.72 -9.92 -23.17
CA PHE A 38 -8.62 -10.86 -23.22
C PHE A 38 -9.09 -12.32 -23.24
N TYR A 39 -10.07 -12.68 -22.39
CA TYR A 39 -10.60 -14.04 -22.39
C TYR A 39 -11.38 -14.36 -23.66
N GLN A 40 -12.12 -13.39 -24.19
CA GLN A 40 -12.84 -13.56 -25.44
C GLN A 40 -11.90 -13.80 -26.63
N LEU A 41 -10.77 -13.09 -26.68
CA LEU A 41 -9.75 -13.27 -27.73
C LEU A 41 -9.04 -14.62 -27.64
N ASN A 42 -8.92 -15.18 -26.43
CA ASN A 42 -8.41 -16.53 -26.20
C ASN A 42 -9.46 -17.63 -26.45
N GLY A 43 -10.61 -17.29 -27.04
CA GLY A 43 -11.63 -18.24 -27.50
C GLY A 43 -12.72 -18.59 -26.49
N LEU A 44 -12.79 -17.92 -25.33
CA LEU A 44 -13.88 -18.12 -24.38
C LEU A 44 -15.14 -17.38 -24.78
N SER A 45 -16.29 -17.94 -24.43
CA SER A 45 -17.57 -17.24 -24.53
C SER A 45 -17.61 -16.07 -23.56
N ARG A 46 -18.43 -15.05 -23.88
CA ARG A 46 -18.67 -13.91 -22.98
C ARG A 46 -19.18 -14.36 -21.61
N SER A 47 -20.04 -15.38 -21.58
CA SER A 47 -20.57 -15.97 -20.36
C SER A 47 -19.48 -16.55 -19.46
N GLU A 48 -18.53 -17.29 -20.04
CA GLU A 48 -17.42 -17.87 -19.28
C GLU A 48 -16.47 -16.81 -18.75
N ALA A 49 -16.13 -15.79 -19.55
CA ALA A 49 -15.30 -14.67 -19.10
C ALA A 49 -15.94 -13.89 -17.93
N VAL A 50 -17.26 -13.69 -17.97
CA VAL A 50 -18.01 -13.07 -16.87
C VAL A 50 -18.00 -13.97 -15.64
N SER A 51 -18.15 -15.28 -15.79
CA SER A 51 -18.04 -16.23 -14.67
C SER A 51 -16.66 -16.17 -14.00
N ILE A 52 -15.57 -16.11 -14.78
CA ILE A 52 -14.20 -15.93 -14.26
C ILE A 52 -14.08 -14.61 -13.49
N TYR A 53 -14.64 -13.53 -14.02
CA TYR A 53 -14.68 -12.23 -13.35
C TYR A 53 -15.46 -12.28 -12.02
N LEU A 54 -16.56 -13.03 -11.96
CA LEU A 54 -17.32 -13.26 -10.73
C LEU A 54 -16.49 -14.01 -9.69
N TYR A 55 -15.83 -15.11 -10.08
CA TYR A 55 -14.95 -15.87 -9.17
C TYR A 55 -13.82 -15.00 -8.60
N MET A 56 -13.17 -14.19 -9.45
CA MET A 56 -12.15 -13.21 -9.01
C MET A 56 -12.69 -12.26 -7.92
N ASN A 57 -13.90 -11.73 -8.10
CA ASN A 57 -14.51 -10.81 -7.13
C ASN A 57 -14.92 -11.49 -5.82
N ILE A 58 -15.38 -12.74 -5.88
CA ILE A 58 -15.67 -13.55 -4.69
C ILE A 58 -14.38 -13.75 -3.90
N THR A 59 -13.30 -14.19 -4.56
CA THR A 59 -11.99 -14.37 -3.91
C THR A 59 -11.45 -13.06 -3.34
N SER A 60 -11.57 -11.95 -4.08
CA SER A 60 -11.19 -10.61 -3.58
C SER A 60 -11.96 -10.23 -2.32
N THR A 61 -13.27 -10.50 -2.29
CA THR A 61 -14.11 -10.22 -1.12
C THR A 61 -13.71 -11.07 0.08
N LEU A 62 -13.40 -12.35 -0.10
CA LEU A 62 -12.92 -13.22 0.97
C LEU A 62 -11.55 -12.77 1.49
N PHE A 63 -10.65 -12.35 0.61
CA PHE A 63 -9.31 -11.90 1.00
C PHE A 63 -9.29 -10.54 1.69
N ARG A 64 -10.34 -9.72 1.57
CA ARG A 64 -10.46 -8.48 2.35
C ARG A 64 -10.48 -8.73 3.86
N PHE A 65 -10.87 -9.91 4.33
CA PHE A 65 -10.84 -10.24 5.76
C PHE A 65 -9.44 -10.57 6.27
N VAL A 66 -8.54 -11.00 5.39
CA VAL A 66 -7.19 -11.49 5.75
C VAL A 66 -6.34 -10.40 6.43
N PRO A 67 -6.29 -9.14 5.96
CA PRO A 67 -5.59 -8.07 6.66
C PRO A 67 -6.10 -7.80 8.08
N GLY A 68 -7.40 -8.01 8.33
CA GLY A 68 -8.00 -7.87 9.65
C GLY A 68 -7.47 -8.90 10.64
N ILE A 69 -7.30 -10.14 10.19
CA ILE A 69 -6.74 -11.24 10.99
C ILE A 69 -5.24 -11.04 11.18
N LEU A 70 -4.51 -10.69 10.11
CA LEU A 70 -3.06 -10.42 10.17
C LEU A 70 -2.69 -9.30 11.16
N LYS A 71 -3.57 -8.30 11.34
CA LYS A 71 -3.37 -7.22 12.33
C LYS A 71 -3.34 -7.74 13.77
N GLN A 72 -3.94 -8.88 14.07
CA GLN A 72 -3.91 -9.49 15.41
C GLN A 72 -2.55 -10.09 15.76
N ILE A 73 -1.69 -10.32 14.76
CA ILE A 73 -0.35 -10.86 14.96
C ILE A 73 0.61 -9.71 15.34
N PRO A 74 1.19 -9.72 16.56
CA PRO A 74 1.95 -8.58 17.10
C PRO A 74 3.24 -8.25 16.32
N HIS A 75 3.71 -9.16 15.46
CA HIS A 75 4.95 -9.00 14.69
C HIS A 75 4.74 -8.46 13.27
N VAL A 76 3.49 -8.31 12.80
CA VAL A 76 3.20 -7.91 11.42
C VAL A 76 2.96 -6.39 11.35
N SER A 77 3.86 -5.70 10.64
CA SER A 77 3.66 -4.28 10.36
C SER A 77 2.48 -4.11 9.39
N VAL A 78 1.51 -3.25 9.69
CA VAL A 78 0.36 -3.04 8.79
C VAL A 78 0.79 -2.53 7.40
N ILE A 79 1.96 -1.90 7.28
CA ILE A 79 2.50 -1.41 6.00
C ILE A 79 3.09 -2.55 5.15
N SER A 80 3.41 -3.73 5.71
CA SER A 80 3.91 -4.86 4.89
C SER A 80 2.81 -5.50 4.06
N ILE A 81 1.56 -5.41 4.53
CA ILE A 81 0.41 -6.04 3.88
C ILE A 81 0.21 -5.50 2.45
N PRO A 82 0.19 -4.17 2.19
CA PRO A 82 0.05 -3.66 0.83
C PRO A 82 1.26 -3.99 -0.05
N ALA A 83 2.47 -4.05 0.50
CA ALA A 83 3.65 -4.47 -0.26
C ALA A 83 3.51 -5.92 -0.76
N PHE A 84 3.09 -6.83 0.12
CA PHE A 84 2.86 -8.23 -0.21
C PHE A 84 1.70 -8.42 -1.18
N SER A 85 0.58 -7.74 -0.94
CA SER A 85 -0.61 -7.82 -1.80
C SER A 85 -0.33 -7.28 -3.21
N ALA A 86 0.44 -6.19 -3.32
CA ALA A 86 0.89 -5.66 -4.61
C ALA A 86 1.84 -6.63 -5.32
N LEU A 87 2.73 -7.31 -4.59
CA LEU A 87 3.63 -8.31 -5.16
C LEU A 87 2.87 -9.53 -5.69
N VAL A 88 1.92 -10.06 -4.92
CA VAL A 88 1.07 -11.18 -5.35
C VAL A 88 0.24 -10.77 -6.58
N GLY A 89 -0.31 -9.56 -6.59
CA GLY A 89 -1.02 -9.02 -7.76
C GLY A 89 -0.12 -8.89 -8.99
N ALA A 90 1.12 -8.40 -8.83
CA ALA A 90 2.09 -8.28 -9.92
C ALA A 90 2.44 -9.66 -10.52
N ILE A 91 2.69 -10.65 -9.66
CA ILE A 91 2.98 -12.03 -10.08
C ILE A 91 1.77 -12.62 -10.81
N ALA A 92 0.56 -12.45 -10.27
CA ALA A 92 -0.65 -12.93 -10.91
C ALA A 92 -0.80 -12.35 -12.33
N ILE A 93 -0.61 -11.04 -12.49
CA ILE A 93 -0.71 -10.36 -13.80
C ILE A 93 0.41 -10.80 -14.75
N ALA A 94 1.63 -10.99 -14.26
CA ALA A 94 2.73 -11.49 -15.11
C ALA A 94 2.47 -12.91 -15.62
N ILE A 95 1.70 -13.71 -14.88
CA ILE A 95 1.35 -15.08 -15.24
C ILE A 95 0.21 -15.12 -16.28
N PHE A 96 -0.69 -14.13 -16.34
CA PHE A 96 -1.82 -14.08 -17.29
C PHE A 96 -1.47 -14.49 -18.73
N PRO A 97 -0.47 -13.86 -19.40
CA PRO A 97 -0.13 -14.18 -20.78
C PRO A 97 0.68 -15.48 -20.94
N LEU A 98 1.18 -16.07 -19.85
CA LEU A 98 2.03 -17.28 -19.89
C LEU A 98 1.24 -18.58 -19.73
N VAL A 99 -0.04 -18.49 -19.41
CA VAL A 99 -0.86 -19.64 -19.02
C VAL A 99 -1.48 -20.30 -20.25
N PRO A 100 -1.48 -21.65 -20.32
CA PRO A 100 -2.16 -22.36 -21.42
C PRO A 100 -3.64 -21.99 -21.46
N PRO A 101 -4.26 -21.92 -22.66
CA PRO A 101 -5.66 -21.57 -22.83
C PRO A 101 -6.57 -22.69 -22.30
N SER A 102 -6.74 -22.72 -20.99
CA SER A 102 -7.55 -23.68 -20.25
C SER A 102 -8.42 -22.93 -19.26
N TYR A 103 -9.72 -23.24 -19.25
CA TYR A 103 -10.69 -22.60 -18.38
C TYR A 103 -10.29 -22.68 -16.90
N THR A 104 -9.78 -23.84 -16.46
CA THR A 104 -9.32 -24.04 -15.08
C THR A 104 -8.12 -23.16 -14.75
N SER A 105 -7.15 -23.06 -15.66
CA SER A 105 -5.95 -22.26 -15.43
C SER A 105 -6.28 -20.76 -15.37
N PHE A 106 -7.21 -20.29 -16.22
CA PHE A 106 -7.70 -18.92 -16.18
C PHE A 106 -8.42 -18.57 -14.88
N ILE A 107 -9.24 -19.48 -14.34
CA ILE A 107 -9.85 -19.30 -13.01
C ILE A 107 -8.79 -19.16 -11.92
N LEU A 108 -7.78 -20.04 -11.91
CA LEU A 108 -6.74 -20.02 -10.87
C LEU A 108 -5.97 -18.69 -10.87
N VAL A 109 -5.59 -18.20 -12.05
CA VAL A 109 -4.86 -16.94 -12.20
C VAL A 109 -5.74 -15.74 -11.86
N ALA A 110 -7.01 -15.76 -12.27
CA ALA A 110 -7.99 -14.74 -11.88
C ALA A 110 -8.21 -14.71 -10.36
N CYS A 111 -8.27 -15.87 -9.70
CA CYS A 111 -8.35 -15.96 -8.24
C CYS A 111 -7.10 -15.37 -7.57
N LEU A 112 -5.88 -15.69 -8.05
CA LEU A 112 -4.62 -15.10 -7.55
C LEU A 112 -4.61 -13.58 -7.69
N TYR A 113 -5.10 -13.06 -8.82
CA TYR A 113 -5.26 -11.63 -9.03
C TYR A 113 -6.29 -11.02 -8.05
N GLY A 114 -7.41 -11.70 -7.81
CA GLY A 114 -8.41 -11.33 -6.81
C GLY A 114 -7.84 -11.25 -5.39
N ILE A 115 -6.93 -12.17 -5.02
CA ILE A 115 -6.19 -12.15 -3.74
C ILE A 115 -5.41 -10.85 -3.59
N GLY A 116 -4.61 -10.50 -4.60
CA GLY A 116 -3.83 -9.27 -4.62
C GLY A 116 -4.69 -8.00 -4.56
N LEU A 117 -5.84 -7.99 -5.25
CA LEU A 117 -6.77 -6.87 -5.24
C LEU A 117 -7.45 -6.70 -3.85
N GLY A 118 -7.91 -7.80 -3.25
CA GLY A 118 -8.65 -7.80 -1.98
C GLY A 118 -7.84 -7.27 -0.80
N GLY A 119 -6.56 -7.65 -0.72
CA GLY A 119 -5.65 -7.19 0.35
C GLY A 119 -5.29 -5.71 0.27
N MET A 120 -5.34 -5.09 -0.91
CA MET A 120 -5.01 -3.67 -1.09
C MET A 120 -6.12 -2.74 -0.60
N VAL A 121 -7.38 -3.06 -0.93
CA VAL A 121 -8.52 -2.16 -0.68
C VAL A 121 -8.74 -1.93 0.82
N THR A 122 -8.55 -2.97 1.63
CA THR A 122 -8.82 -2.91 3.08
C THR A 122 -7.73 -2.22 3.89
N VAL A 123 -6.48 -2.23 3.42
CA VAL A 123 -5.34 -1.72 4.20
C VAL A 123 -5.13 -0.21 4.00
N LEU A 124 -5.74 0.38 2.98
CA LEU A 124 -5.67 1.82 2.72
C LEU A 124 -6.02 2.65 3.96
N GLY A 125 -7.19 2.43 4.54
CA GLY A 125 -7.67 3.23 5.68
C GLY A 125 -6.77 3.08 6.90
N ILE A 126 -6.39 1.85 7.23
CA ILE A 126 -5.55 1.55 8.41
C ILE A 126 -4.16 2.17 8.25
N SER A 127 -3.59 2.13 7.04
CA SER A 127 -2.28 2.70 6.75
C SER A 127 -2.28 4.22 6.80
N ILE A 128 -3.35 4.86 6.30
CA ILE A 128 -3.50 6.31 6.36
C ILE A 128 -3.56 6.78 7.81
N ILE A 129 -4.40 6.16 8.66
CA ILE A 129 -4.46 6.49 10.10
C ILE A 129 -3.07 6.35 10.74
N LYS A 130 -2.33 5.28 10.41
CA LYS A 130 -0.98 5.03 10.96
C LYS A 130 0.10 6.00 10.47
N LEU A 131 -0.07 6.66 9.31
CA LEU A 131 0.92 7.55 8.71
C LEU A 131 0.60 9.03 8.90
N ALA A 132 -0.67 9.40 8.79
CA ALA A 132 -1.17 10.77 8.86
C ALA A 132 -1.73 11.14 10.25
N GLY A 133 -2.05 10.15 11.07
CA GLY A 133 -2.78 10.33 12.33
C GLY A 133 -4.30 10.33 12.13
N GLU A 134 -5.04 10.03 13.19
CA GLU A 134 -6.50 9.94 13.17
C GLU A 134 -7.16 11.30 12.90
N GLU A 135 -6.62 12.38 13.48
CA GLU A 135 -7.13 13.75 13.30
C GLU A 135 -7.10 14.22 11.84
N ASN A 136 -6.15 13.72 11.06
CA ASN A 136 -5.95 14.10 9.66
C ASN A 136 -6.49 13.05 8.67
N TYR A 137 -7.19 12.02 9.15
CA TYR A 137 -7.56 10.86 8.35
C TYR A 137 -8.37 11.23 7.10
N SER A 138 -9.40 12.07 7.25
CA SER A 138 -10.28 12.46 6.14
C SER A 138 -9.54 13.26 5.07
N ALA A 139 -8.71 14.23 5.47
CA ALA A 139 -7.89 15.02 4.56
C ALA A 139 -6.84 14.15 3.83
N ALA A 140 -6.22 13.23 4.56
CA ALA A 140 -5.22 12.31 4.04
C ALA A 140 -5.82 11.28 3.06
N LEU A 141 -7.01 10.76 3.37
CA LEU A 141 -7.76 9.87 2.49
C LEU A 141 -8.21 10.59 1.22
N GLY A 142 -8.75 11.82 1.35
CA GLY A 142 -9.10 12.64 0.19
C GLY A 142 -7.89 12.86 -0.73
N MET A 143 -6.74 13.24 -0.17
CA MET A 143 -5.50 13.41 -0.94
C MET A 143 -5.08 12.12 -1.67
N SER A 144 -5.15 10.97 -0.98
CA SER A 144 -4.84 9.67 -1.57
C SER A 144 -5.76 9.32 -2.73
N MET A 145 -7.07 9.55 -2.57
CA MET A 145 -8.07 9.30 -3.61
C MET A 145 -7.89 10.24 -4.81
N THR A 146 -7.59 11.52 -4.58
CA THR A 146 -7.32 12.47 -5.67
C THR A 146 -6.09 12.07 -6.47
N CYS A 147 -5.00 11.70 -5.80
CA CYS A 147 -3.77 11.25 -6.48
C CYS A 147 -4.02 9.95 -7.26
N SER A 148 -4.73 9.00 -6.66
CA SER A 148 -5.13 7.76 -7.32
C SER A 148 -6.04 8.01 -8.51
N GLY A 149 -6.98 8.95 -8.41
CA GLY A 149 -7.89 9.33 -9.50
C GLY A 149 -7.17 9.90 -10.70
N ILE A 150 -6.16 10.76 -10.49
CA ILE A 150 -5.35 11.32 -11.59
C ILE A 150 -4.57 10.20 -12.31
N MET A 151 -3.91 9.32 -11.57
CA MET A 151 -3.17 8.21 -12.15
C MET A 151 -4.11 7.22 -12.87
N ASN A 152 -5.29 6.96 -12.30
CA ASN A 152 -6.29 6.08 -12.88
C ASN A 152 -6.88 6.65 -14.17
N ALA A 153 -7.10 7.96 -14.24
CA ALA A 153 -7.54 8.64 -15.46
C ALA A 153 -6.51 8.51 -16.59
N ALA A 154 -5.21 8.53 -16.26
CA ALA A 154 -4.14 8.29 -17.21
C ALA A 154 -4.01 6.81 -17.61
N ALA A 155 -4.39 5.88 -16.73
CA ALA A 155 -4.23 4.44 -16.96
C ALA A 155 -4.99 3.95 -18.20
N GLY A 156 -6.22 4.40 -18.42
CA GLY A 156 -7.04 4.03 -19.58
C GLY A 156 -6.38 4.39 -20.91
N PRO A 157 -6.09 5.69 -21.17
CA PRO A 157 -5.40 6.13 -22.39
C PRO A 157 -4.03 5.49 -22.60
N ILE A 158 -3.22 5.35 -21.53
CA ILE A 158 -1.90 4.70 -21.63
C ILE A 158 -2.07 3.24 -22.08
N SER A 159 -3.03 2.52 -21.50
CA SER A 159 -3.23 1.11 -21.82
C SER A 159 -3.86 0.91 -23.20
N GLY A 160 -4.74 1.83 -23.62
CA GLY A 160 -5.26 1.89 -24.99
C GLY A 160 -4.15 2.13 -26.00
N PHE A 161 -3.27 3.11 -25.75
CA PHE A 161 -2.12 3.38 -26.60
C PHE A 161 -1.18 2.17 -26.71
N ILE A 162 -0.89 1.49 -25.59
CA ILE A 162 -0.06 0.27 -25.60
C ILE A 162 -0.71 -0.83 -26.45
N ARG A 163 -2.03 -1.00 -26.36
CA ARG A 163 -2.77 -1.93 -27.21
C ARG A 163 -2.68 -1.55 -28.68
N ASP A 164 -2.88 -0.27 -29.00
CA ASP A 164 -2.86 0.23 -30.37
C ASP A 164 -1.47 0.08 -31.02
N THR A 165 -0.39 0.26 -30.26
CA THR A 165 0.98 0.11 -30.78
C THR A 165 1.43 -1.35 -30.89
N THR A 166 0.99 -2.22 -29.97
CA THR A 166 1.50 -3.60 -29.89
C THR A 166 0.63 -4.58 -30.67
N GLY A 167 -0.66 -4.29 -30.84
CA GLY A 167 -1.64 -5.20 -31.46
C GLY A 167 -2.07 -6.37 -30.57
N ASN A 168 -1.31 -6.70 -29.51
CA ASN A 168 -1.60 -7.76 -28.55
C ASN A 168 -1.70 -7.21 -27.11
N TYR A 169 -2.40 -7.93 -26.24
CA TYR A 169 -2.62 -7.54 -24.84
C TYR A 169 -1.47 -7.92 -23.90
N ASP A 170 -0.58 -8.82 -24.33
CA ASP A 170 0.47 -9.38 -23.48
C ASP A 170 1.41 -8.29 -22.95
N MET A 171 1.81 -7.33 -23.79
CA MET A 171 2.62 -6.20 -23.33
C MET A 171 1.88 -5.31 -22.32
N SER A 172 0.57 -5.10 -22.49
CA SER A 172 -0.23 -4.34 -21.52
C SER A 172 -0.24 -5.02 -20.16
N PHE A 173 -0.36 -6.35 -20.11
CA PHE A 173 -0.25 -7.11 -18.86
C PHE A 173 1.16 -7.00 -18.26
N PHE A 174 2.22 -7.14 -19.04
CA PHE A 174 3.59 -6.98 -18.52
C PHE A 174 3.86 -5.56 -18.01
N CYS A 175 3.39 -4.52 -18.69
CA CYS A 175 3.47 -3.13 -18.22
C CYS A 175 2.71 -2.93 -16.90
N ALA A 176 1.49 -3.48 -16.79
CA ALA A 176 0.72 -3.41 -15.55
C ALA A 176 1.41 -4.18 -14.40
N ALA A 177 1.96 -5.36 -14.68
CA ALA A 177 2.73 -6.14 -13.71
C ALA A 177 3.99 -5.40 -13.25
N ALA A 178 4.75 -4.79 -14.17
CA ALA A 178 5.93 -3.98 -13.85
C ALA A 178 5.57 -2.76 -13.00
N THR A 179 4.44 -2.11 -13.30
CA THR A 179 3.94 -0.97 -12.53
C THR A 179 3.54 -1.38 -11.11
N LEU A 180 2.88 -2.53 -10.93
CA LEU A 180 2.58 -3.08 -9.61
C LEU A 180 3.82 -3.51 -8.85
N PHE A 181 4.80 -4.11 -9.53
CA PHE A 181 6.07 -4.47 -8.92
C PHE A 181 6.80 -3.22 -8.42
N MET A 182 6.86 -2.17 -9.23
CA MET A 182 7.41 -0.87 -8.84
C MET A 182 6.66 -0.29 -7.63
N ALA A 183 5.33 -0.37 -7.59
CA ALA A 183 4.55 0.05 -6.44
C ALA A 183 4.86 -0.77 -5.18
N SER A 184 5.05 -2.08 -5.30
CA SER A 184 5.49 -2.95 -4.20
C SER A 184 6.86 -2.52 -3.66
N VAL A 185 7.81 -2.17 -4.54
CA VAL A 185 9.11 -1.62 -4.14
C VAL A 185 8.93 -0.31 -3.35
N PHE A 186 8.08 0.61 -3.80
CA PHE A 186 7.80 1.85 -3.05
C PHE A 186 7.15 1.58 -1.69
N PHE A 187 6.28 0.59 -1.56
CA PHE A 187 5.77 0.18 -0.25
C PHE A 187 6.86 -0.41 0.64
N CYS A 188 7.75 -1.24 0.09
CA CYS A 188 8.92 -1.76 0.81
C CYS A 188 9.84 -0.63 1.28
N ILE A 189 10.11 0.38 0.44
CA ILE A 189 10.89 1.57 0.82
C ILE A 189 10.20 2.30 1.97
N THR A 190 8.88 2.50 1.90
CA THR A 190 8.08 3.13 2.96
C THR A 190 8.17 2.35 4.26
N LEU A 191 8.15 1.01 4.19
CA LEU A 191 8.25 0.12 5.33
C LEU A 191 9.63 0.19 5.98
N VAL A 192 10.69 0.09 5.19
CA VAL A 192 12.09 0.15 5.67
C VAL A 192 12.36 1.52 6.28
N ALA A 193 11.97 2.60 5.60
CA ALA A 193 12.14 3.95 6.11
C ALA A 193 11.35 4.19 7.42
N ARG A 194 10.16 3.58 7.56
CA ARG A 194 9.42 3.59 8.83
C ARG A 194 10.14 2.80 9.93
N TYR A 195 10.69 1.63 9.61
CA TYR A 195 11.43 0.81 10.56
C TYR A 195 12.65 1.56 11.12
N TYR A 196 13.44 2.21 10.25
CA TYR A 196 14.57 3.06 10.66
C TYR A 196 14.14 4.25 11.52
N SER A 197 13.06 4.94 11.13
CA SER A 197 12.52 6.07 11.90
C SER A 197 12.03 5.65 13.30
N GLY A 198 11.39 4.47 13.40
CA GLY A 198 10.94 3.89 14.67
C GLY A 198 12.10 3.47 15.58
N SER A 199 13.10 2.79 15.03
CA SER A 199 14.31 2.38 15.77
C SER A 199 15.06 3.59 16.35
N ASN A 200 15.29 4.63 15.55
CA ASN A 200 15.96 5.85 15.99
C ASN A 200 15.19 6.58 17.11
N LYS A 201 13.84 6.55 17.07
CA LYS A 201 13.02 7.16 18.13
C LYS A 201 13.06 6.36 19.42
N SER A 202 13.04 5.02 19.34
CA SER A 202 13.19 4.15 20.52
C SER A 202 14.54 4.36 21.20
N SER A 203 15.64 4.32 20.44
CA SER A 203 16.99 4.52 20.98
C SER A 203 17.17 5.89 21.63
N ARG A 204 16.55 6.95 21.07
CA ARG A 204 16.55 8.28 21.70
C ARG A 204 15.76 8.32 23.00
N LEU A 205 14.58 7.70 23.05
CA LEU A 205 13.77 7.63 24.27
C LEU A 205 14.48 6.85 25.37
N ASP A 206 15.10 5.72 25.02
CA ASP A 206 15.89 4.92 25.97
C ASP A 206 17.07 5.73 26.52
N PHE A 207 17.77 6.49 25.66
CA PHE A 207 18.84 7.39 26.07
C PHE A 207 18.34 8.52 26.99
N GLU A 208 17.22 9.16 26.68
CA GLU A 208 16.61 10.18 27.54
C GLU A 208 16.15 9.62 28.89
N LEU A 209 15.59 8.41 28.91
CA LEU A 209 15.20 7.73 30.15
C LEU A 209 16.41 7.40 31.02
N VAL A 210 17.53 6.99 30.42
CA VAL A 210 18.80 6.77 31.12
C VAL A 210 19.32 8.08 31.73
N ILE A 211 19.32 9.19 30.98
CA ILE A 211 19.72 10.51 31.50
C ILE A 211 18.81 10.95 32.65
N ARG A 212 17.48 10.83 32.51
CA ARG A 212 16.51 11.17 33.56
C ARG A 212 16.72 10.34 34.83
N ARG A 213 16.98 9.04 34.72
CA ARG A 213 17.31 8.17 35.87
C ARG A 213 18.59 8.61 36.56
N LYS A 214 19.63 8.96 35.79
CA LYS A 214 20.92 9.44 36.33
C LYS A 214 20.78 10.80 37.03
N SER A 215 19.99 11.72 36.46
CA SER A 215 19.63 13.01 37.06
C SER A 215 18.86 12.84 38.38
N ARG A 216 17.84 11.97 38.43
CA ARG A 216 17.09 11.67 39.67
C ARG A 216 18.00 11.13 40.79
N ARG A 217 18.88 10.17 40.49
CA ARG A 217 19.87 9.67 41.46
C ARG A 217 20.80 10.77 41.96
N ARG A 218 21.24 11.67 41.08
CA ARG A 218 22.06 12.83 41.48
C ARG A 218 21.32 13.78 42.42
N SER A 219 20.03 14.02 42.17
CA SER A 219 19.21 14.87 43.04
C SER A 219 18.86 14.25 44.40
N SER A 220 18.82 12.92 44.51
CA SER A 220 18.61 12.24 45.81
C SER A 220 19.88 12.22 46.67
N ILE A 221 21.07 12.28 46.05
CA ILE A 221 22.35 12.31 46.76
C ILE A 221 22.70 13.73 47.26
N LEU A 222 22.15 14.78 46.63
CA LEU A 222 22.45 16.19 46.97
C LEU A 222 21.18 17.01 47.26
N PRO A 223 20.36 16.65 48.28
CA PRO A 223 19.09 17.32 48.54
C PRO A 223 19.26 18.79 49.01
N TRP A 224 20.42 19.13 49.57
CA TRP A 224 20.76 20.47 50.08
C TRP A 224 21.06 21.52 49.00
N ARG A 225 21.27 21.13 47.72
CA ARG A 225 21.61 22.07 46.64
C ARG A 225 20.43 22.88 46.09
N LYS A 226 19.21 22.66 46.58
CA LYS A 226 18.02 23.43 46.16
C LYS A 226 17.80 24.73 46.95
N LYS A 227 18.59 25.00 48.00
CA LYS A 227 18.30 26.09 48.95
C LYS A 227 19.13 27.37 48.80
N SER A 228 19.95 27.52 47.76
CA SER A 228 20.94 28.61 47.69
C SER A 228 20.75 29.63 46.56
N VAL A 229 19.54 29.77 46.00
CA VAL A 229 19.30 30.76 44.92
C VAL A 229 18.38 31.92 45.32
N ASP A 230 17.76 31.89 46.50
CA ASP A 230 16.89 33.00 46.98
C ASP A 230 17.55 33.85 48.09
N LEU A 231 18.85 34.14 47.98
CA LEU A 231 19.54 35.04 48.92
C LEU A 231 20.51 35.99 48.20
N SER A 232 19.95 36.87 47.38
CA SER A 232 20.48 38.20 47.01
C SER A 232 19.29 38.91 46.33
N GLY A 233 18.51 39.69 47.06
CA GLY A 233 18.85 41.07 47.38
C GLY A 233 17.89 41.95 46.60
#